data_AF-A0A134BAI9-F1
#
_entry.id   AF-A0A134BAI9-F1
#
_cell.length_a   1.000
_cell.length_b   1.000
_cell.length_c   1.000
_cell.angle_alpha   90.00
_cell.angle_beta   90.00
_cell.angle_gamma   90.00
#
_symmetry.space_group_name_H-M   'P 1'
#
loop_
_entity.id
_entity.type
_entity.pdbx_description
1 polymer ?
#
loop_
_entity_poly.entity_id
_entity_poly.type
_entity_poly.pdbx_seq_one_letter_code
_entity_poly.pdbx_strand_id
1 'polypeptide(L)'
;MIPLKFKDDVCPELYKEFVSNFEKRIKKYIDNNPTKKKKKKIGRETKAFLKYLLIRNHLSFLLNCPADKLDKLSCIFFKKFPDFKKKESRLYKEVTRIFVNEYENKKEFSKEDFLKALDIKVCPYCNRSYIECIDNNDKKTLIKGQIDHFYSKKEYPFLALSRFNLIPCCSDCNGVGGKFMADADKYKLINPYLLEDTDRIQFKMELFRSHFGHIAHFAGCFL
;
A
#
# COMPACT_ATOMS: atom_id res chain seq x y z
N MET A 1 -8.09 -15.73 -4.49
CA MET A 1 -8.04 -14.52 -3.65
C MET A 1 -9.01 -14.66 -2.49
N ILE A 2 -8.79 -13.94 -1.38
CA ILE A 2 -9.70 -13.87 -0.23
C ILE A 2 -10.12 -12.40 -0.04
N PRO A 3 -11.39 -12.10 0.27
CA PRO A 3 -11.81 -10.77 0.70
C PRO A 3 -11.03 -10.28 1.91
N LEU A 4 -10.58 -9.03 1.87
CA LEU A 4 -10.08 -8.35 3.06
C LEU A 4 -11.20 -7.55 3.71
N LYS A 5 -11.44 -7.83 4.99
CA LYS A 5 -12.35 -7.06 5.84
C LYS A 5 -11.59 -6.72 7.12
N PHE A 6 -11.62 -5.45 7.52
CA PHE A 6 -11.16 -5.09 8.86
C PHE A 6 -12.19 -5.60 9.87
N LYS A 7 -11.74 -6.15 11.00
CA LYS A 7 -12.61 -6.34 12.16
C LYS A 7 -13.09 -4.98 12.67
N ASP A 8 -14.29 -4.96 13.26
CA ASP A 8 -14.84 -3.79 13.95
C ASP A 8 -13.86 -3.21 14.99
N ASP A 9 -13.97 -1.89 15.21
CA ASP A 9 -13.26 -0.96 16.12
C ASP A 9 -11.71 -0.95 16.17
N VAL A 10 -11.01 -2.08 16.03
CA VAL A 10 -9.55 -2.19 16.23
C VAL A 10 -8.73 -1.48 15.15
N CYS A 11 -9.06 -1.68 13.88
CA CYS A 11 -8.36 -0.98 12.79
C CYS A 11 -8.63 0.54 12.78
N PRO A 12 -9.88 1.01 12.96
CA PRO A 12 -10.17 2.43 13.14
C PRO A 12 -9.31 3.10 14.23
N GLU A 13 -9.13 2.44 15.39
CA GLU A 13 -8.33 2.97 16.50
C GLU A 13 -6.83 3.03 16.19
N LEU A 14 -6.26 1.94 15.64
CA LEU A 14 -4.86 1.89 15.20
C LEU A 14 -4.55 3.03 14.22
N TYR A 15 -5.41 3.22 13.22
CA TYR A 15 -5.22 4.26 12.22
C TYR A 15 -5.50 5.67 12.78
N LYS A 16 -6.38 5.83 13.77
CA LYS A 16 -6.61 7.10 14.46
C LYS A 16 -5.34 7.55 15.20
N GLU A 17 -4.70 6.65 15.94
CA GLU A 17 -3.42 6.95 16.60
C GLU A 17 -2.33 7.26 15.57
N PHE A 18 -2.23 6.43 14.53
CA PHE A 18 -1.26 6.62 13.46
C PHE A 18 -1.40 7.99 12.77
N VAL A 19 -2.63 8.40 12.44
CA VAL A 19 -2.93 9.72 11.85
C VAL A 19 -2.45 10.84 12.78
N SER A 20 -2.76 10.75 14.08
CA SER A 20 -2.34 11.75 15.07
C SER A 20 -0.82 11.88 15.18
N ASN A 21 -0.12 10.74 15.23
CA ASN A 21 1.35 10.70 15.28
C ASN A 21 1.98 11.25 14.00
N PHE A 22 1.42 10.90 12.84
CA PHE A 22 1.90 11.40 11.57
C PHE A 22 1.63 12.90 11.39
N GLU A 23 0.49 13.41 11.85
CA GLU A 23 0.19 14.84 11.86
C GLU A 23 1.24 15.64 12.64
N LYS A 24 1.60 15.19 13.85
CA LYS A 24 2.68 15.79 14.67
C LYS A 24 4.00 15.80 13.92
N ARG A 25 4.28 14.76 13.13
CA ARG A 25 5.50 14.66 12.32
C ARG A 25 5.48 15.60 11.11
N ILE A 26 4.34 15.73 10.43
CA ILE A 26 4.15 16.70 9.36
C ILE A 26 4.36 18.13 9.88
N LYS A 27 3.82 18.48 11.06
CA LYS A 27 4.06 19.78 11.70
C LYS A 27 5.55 20.03 11.92
N LYS A 28 6.28 19.06 12.49
CA LYS A 28 7.75 19.14 12.62
C LYS A 28 8.46 19.40 11.27
N TYR A 29 8.02 18.77 10.18
CA TYR A 29 8.59 19.01 8.85
C TYR A 29 8.36 20.44 8.33
N ILE A 30 7.19 21.03 8.64
CA ILE A 30 6.82 22.40 8.26
C ILE A 30 7.55 23.44 9.14
N ASP A 31 7.68 23.15 10.44
CA ASP A 31 8.17 24.04 11.48
C ASP A 31 9.70 24.04 11.64
N ASN A 32 10.38 22.97 11.20
CA ASN A 32 11.84 22.90 11.23
C ASN A 32 12.47 23.99 10.34
N ASN A 33 12.64 25.17 10.93
CA ASN A 33 13.71 26.10 10.60
C ASN A 33 15.05 25.42 10.93
N PRO A 34 16.09 25.56 10.09
CA PRO A 34 17.31 24.74 10.12
C PRO A 34 18.26 25.07 11.29
N THR A 35 17.76 25.17 12.52
CA THR A 35 18.56 25.58 13.69
C THR A 35 19.15 24.42 14.49
N LYS A 36 18.83 23.16 14.19
CA LYS A 36 19.47 22.00 14.85
C LYS A 36 19.87 20.92 13.83
N LYS A 37 21.17 20.94 13.49
CA LYS A 37 21.96 19.93 12.74
C LYS A 37 21.42 19.52 11.34
N LYS A 38 22.07 20.02 10.28
CA LYS A 38 22.20 19.44 8.91
C LYS A 38 20.92 18.93 8.18
N LYS A 39 19.69 19.20 8.63
CA LYS A 39 18.48 18.79 7.90
C LYS A 39 18.18 19.76 6.75
N LYS A 40 18.16 19.23 5.52
CA LYS A 40 17.84 19.98 4.29
C LYS A 40 16.42 20.55 4.41
N LYS A 41 16.25 21.86 4.19
CA LYS A 41 14.95 22.54 4.17
C LYS A 41 14.01 21.84 3.19
N ILE A 42 12.73 21.69 3.53
CA ILE A 42 11.73 21.12 2.62
C ILE A 42 11.44 22.10 1.47
N GLY A 43 11.21 21.57 0.26
CA GLY A 43 10.85 22.34 -0.92
C GLY A 43 9.54 23.11 -0.77
N ARG A 44 9.37 24.21 -1.52
CA ARG A 44 8.16 25.06 -1.45
C ARG A 44 6.88 24.26 -1.73
N GLU A 45 6.91 23.44 -2.79
CA GLU A 45 5.76 22.65 -3.20
C GLU A 45 5.47 21.51 -2.22
N THR A 46 6.49 20.79 -1.75
CA THR A 46 6.34 19.80 -0.67
C THR A 46 5.73 20.43 0.57
N LYS A 47 6.17 21.63 0.97
CA LYS A 47 5.59 22.37 2.09
C LYS A 47 4.13 22.71 1.84
N ALA A 48 3.74 23.06 0.61
CA ALA A 48 2.35 23.30 0.23
C ALA A 48 1.50 22.02 0.29
N PHE A 49 2.01 20.88 -0.19
CA PHE A 49 1.37 19.58 -0.08
C PHE A 49 1.15 19.18 1.39
N LEU A 50 2.20 19.27 2.21
CA LEU A 50 2.11 18.96 3.64
C LEU A 50 1.13 19.87 4.38
N LYS A 51 1.13 21.18 4.08
CA LYS A 51 0.13 22.11 4.62
C LYS A 51 -1.28 21.74 4.17
N TYR A 52 -1.45 21.35 2.91
CA TYR A 52 -2.75 20.91 2.39
C TYR A 52 -3.30 19.71 3.17
N LEU A 53 -2.44 18.76 3.57
CA LEU A 53 -2.85 17.61 4.39
C LEU A 53 -3.30 18.01 5.81
N LEU A 54 -2.74 19.09 6.37
CA LEU A 54 -3.12 19.61 7.69
C LEU A 54 -4.42 20.42 7.69
N ILE A 55 -5.01 20.70 6.53
CA ILE A 55 -6.28 21.41 6.45
C ILE A 55 -7.42 20.44 6.78
N ARG A 56 -8.24 20.80 7.77
CA ARG A 56 -9.43 20.04 8.18
C ARG A 56 -9.07 18.56 8.44
N ASN A 57 -9.65 17.65 7.67
CA ASN A 57 -9.49 16.21 7.78
C ASN A 57 -8.77 15.60 6.56
N HIS A 58 -8.06 16.38 5.74
CA HIS A 58 -7.46 15.87 4.50
C HIS A 58 -6.45 14.74 4.73
N LEU A 59 -5.63 14.82 5.78
CA LEU A 59 -4.71 13.73 6.13
C LEU A 59 -5.48 12.44 6.47
N SER A 60 -6.51 12.55 7.32
CA SER A 60 -7.34 11.40 7.69
C SER A 60 -8.04 10.81 6.47
N PHE A 61 -8.54 11.66 5.56
CA PHE A 61 -9.15 11.23 4.31
C PHE A 61 -8.16 10.49 3.41
N LEU A 62 -6.92 10.96 3.30
CA LEU A 62 -5.86 10.28 2.54
C LEU A 62 -5.56 8.89 3.11
N LEU A 63 -5.35 8.81 4.42
CA LEU A 63 -4.94 7.58 5.09
C LEU A 63 -6.07 6.54 5.22
N ASN A 64 -7.33 6.99 5.24
CA ASN A 64 -8.51 6.14 5.32
C ASN A 64 -9.31 6.09 4.00
N CYS A 65 -8.73 6.52 2.88
CA CYS A 65 -9.44 6.59 1.60
C CYS A 65 -9.90 5.19 1.17
N PRO A 66 -11.22 4.93 1.01
CA PRO A 66 -11.74 3.64 0.58
C PRO A 66 -11.10 3.14 -0.72
N ALA A 67 -10.96 1.82 -0.85
CA ALA A 67 -10.28 1.18 -1.98
C ALA A 67 -10.84 1.61 -3.36
N ASP A 68 -12.16 1.75 -3.47
CA ASP A 68 -12.89 2.18 -4.69
C ASP A 68 -12.64 3.66 -5.05
N LYS A 69 -12.07 4.45 -4.14
CA LYS A 69 -11.85 5.89 -4.30
C LYS A 69 -10.38 6.26 -4.45
N LEU A 70 -9.45 5.31 -4.33
CA LEU A 70 -8.01 5.56 -4.41
C LEU A 70 -7.59 6.15 -5.77
N ASP A 71 -8.09 5.62 -6.89
CA ASP A 71 -7.82 6.17 -8.23
C ASP A 71 -8.30 7.63 -8.34
N LYS A 72 -9.54 7.91 -7.91
CA LYS A 72 -10.10 9.26 -7.93
C LYS A 72 -9.28 10.22 -7.06
N LEU A 73 -8.81 9.78 -5.90
CA LEU A 73 -7.93 10.57 -5.04
C LEU A 73 -6.58 10.85 -5.71
N SER A 74 -5.98 9.85 -6.34
CA SER A 74 -4.75 10.02 -7.12
C SER A 74 -4.91 11.02 -8.26
N CYS A 75 -6.01 10.94 -9.00
CA CYS A 75 -6.37 11.93 -10.03
C CYS A 75 -6.42 13.37 -9.48
N ILE A 76 -7.01 13.56 -8.30
CA ILE A 76 -7.07 14.87 -7.64
C ILE A 76 -5.66 15.35 -7.27
N PHE A 77 -4.84 14.49 -6.70
CA PHE A 77 -3.49 14.86 -6.26
C PHE A 77 -2.57 15.18 -7.45
N PHE A 78 -2.63 14.40 -8.53
CA PHE A 78 -1.88 14.69 -9.74
C PHE A 78 -2.33 15.98 -10.44
N LYS A 79 -3.61 16.34 -10.36
CA LYS A 79 -4.10 17.64 -10.89
C LYS A 79 -3.63 18.80 -10.02
N LYS A 80 -3.69 18.65 -8.69
CA LYS A 80 -3.34 19.71 -7.74
C LYS A 80 -1.83 19.91 -7.57
N PHE A 81 -1.06 18.83 -7.69
CA PHE A 81 0.39 18.78 -7.53
C PHE A 81 1.02 17.98 -8.70
N PRO A 82 1.11 18.58 -9.90
CA PRO A 82 1.56 17.90 -11.12
C PRO A 82 2.97 17.33 -11.04
N ASP A 83 3.84 17.89 -10.21
CA ASP A 83 5.22 17.44 -10.04
C ASP A 83 5.34 16.05 -9.39
N PHE A 84 4.24 15.48 -8.86
CA PHE A 84 4.21 14.05 -8.51
C PHE A 84 4.43 13.14 -9.72
N LYS A 85 4.11 13.58 -10.95
CA LYS A 85 4.35 12.80 -12.18
C LYS A 85 5.83 12.75 -12.58
N LYS A 86 6.67 13.60 -11.98
CA LYS A 86 8.09 13.77 -12.32
C LYS A 86 8.94 13.18 -11.20
N LYS A 87 9.54 12.01 -11.40
CA LYS A 87 10.29 11.28 -10.36
C LYS A 87 11.54 12.04 -9.89
N GLU A 88 12.08 12.87 -10.76
CA GLU A 88 13.20 13.77 -10.52
C GLU A 88 12.82 15.00 -9.68
N SER A 89 11.52 15.33 -9.60
CA SER A 89 11.03 16.49 -8.86
C SER A 89 11.35 16.41 -7.38
N ARG A 90 11.52 17.58 -6.78
CA ARG A 90 11.78 17.68 -5.34
C ARG A 90 10.58 17.22 -4.53
N LEU A 91 9.36 17.55 -4.98
CA LEU A 91 8.12 17.10 -4.36
C LEU A 91 8.07 15.58 -4.27
N TYR A 92 8.25 14.90 -5.40
CA TYR A 92 8.22 13.44 -5.46
C TYR A 92 9.26 12.82 -4.52
N LYS A 93 10.52 13.27 -4.59
CA LYS A 93 11.62 12.75 -3.76
C LYS A 93 11.39 12.96 -2.27
N GLU A 94 10.94 14.15 -1.88
CA GLU A 94 10.71 14.46 -0.46
C GLU A 94 9.47 13.75 0.10
N VAL A 95 8.39 13.62 -0.68
CA VAL A 95 7.21 12.83 -0.28
C VAL A 95 7.56 11.35 -0.20
N THR A 96 8.30 10.81 -1.16
CA THR A 96 8.79 9.41 -1.10
C THR A 96 9.61 9.19 0.16
N ARG A 97 10.52 10.10 0.51
CA ARG A 97 11.27 10.01 1.76
C ARG A 97 10.35 9.99 2.99
N ILE A 98 9.38 10.91 3.06
CA ILE A 98 8.51 11.09 4.23
C ILE A 98 7.51 9.93 4.39
N PHE A 99 6.87 9.51 3.30
CA PHE A 99 5.77 8.54 3.29
C PHE A 99 6.25 7.09 3.13
N VAL A 100 7.39 6.86 2.47
CA VAL A 100 7.92 5.52 2.20
C VAL A 100 9.15 5.25 3.05
N ASN A 101 10.27 5.87 2.70
CA ASN A 101 11.59 5.45 3.20
C ASN A 101 11.69 5.55 4.72
N GLU A 102 11.22 6.65 5.30
CA GLU A 102 11.33 6.84 6.73
C GLU A 102 10.33 5.99 7.53
N TYR A 103 9.27 5.45 6.91
CA TYR A 103 8.38 4.49 7.57
C TYR A 103 8.95 3.08 7.56
N GLU A 104 9.51 2.67 6.42
CA GLU A 104 10.21 1.38 6.30
C GLU A 104 11.42 1.30 7.23
N ASN A 105 12.17 2.41 7.37
CA ASN A 105 13.40 2.42 8.16
C ASN A 105 13.20 2.57 9.67
N LYS A 106 12.12 3.22 10.12
CA LYS A 106 11.96 3.56 11.55
C LYS A 106 11.01 2.64 12.32
N LYS A 107 10.37 1.68 11.64
CA LYS A 107 9.34 0.81 12.24
C LYS A 107 8.23 1.61 12.95
N GLU A 108 7.95 2.83 12.47
CA GLU A 108 6.88 3.69 13.02
C GLU A 108 5.47 3.16 12.67
N PHE A 109 5.40 2.24 11.71
CA PHE A 109 4.20 1.45 11.41
C PHE A 109 4.49 0.00 11.78
N SER A 110 3.79 -0.51 12.78
CA SER A 110 3.91 -1.89 13.22
C SER A 110 3.19 -2.79 12.22
N LYS A 111 3.97 -3.51 11.42
CA LYS A 111 3.46 -4.54 10.50
C LYS A 111 2.66 -5.58 11.30
N GLU A 112 3.17 -5.92 12.48
CA GLU A 112 2.58 -6.90 13.36
C GLU A 112 1.19 -6.48 13.82
N ASP A 113 1.03 -5.23 14.26
CA ASP A 113 -0.27 -4.72 14.73
C ASP A 113 -1.26 -4.54 13.58
N PHE A 114 -0.78 -4.16 12.39
CA PHE A 114 -1.63 -4.08 11.19
C PHE A 114 -2.17 -5.45 10.77
N LEU A 115 -1.33 -6.49 10.75
CA LEU A 115 -1.77 -7.85 10.42
C LEU A 115 -2.73 -8.41 11.47
N LYS A 116 -2.48 -8.16 12.75
CA LYS A 116 -3.41 -8.52 13.84
C LYS A 116 -4.76 -7.80 13.72
N ALA A 117 -4.75 -6.52 13.36
CA ALA A 117 -5.98 -5.74 13.17
C ALA A 117 -6.83 -6.23 11.98
N LEU A 118 -6.21 -6.88 11.00
CA LEU A 118 -6.89 -7.53 9.88
C LEU A 118 -7.36 -8.96 10.20
N ASP A 119 -6.84 -9.59 11.26
CA ASP A 119 -7.12 -10.97 11.66
C ASP A 119 -7.05 -11.99 10.50
N ILE A 120 -6.04 -11.83 9.62
CA ILE A 120 -5.87 -12.67 8.44
C ILE A 120 -4.61 -13.53 8.54
N LYS A 121 -4.80 -14.84 8.41
CA LYS A 121 -3.74 -15.86 8.55
C LYS A 121 -3.12 -16.30 7.23
N VAL A 122 -3.85 -16.13 6.12
CA VAL A 122 -3.47 -16.62 4.78
C VAL A 122 -3.37 -15.44 3.81
N CYS A 123 -2.43 -15.50 2.88
CA CYS A 123 -2.25 -14.46 1.86
C CYS A 123 -3.56 -14.25 1.05
N PRO A 124 -4.12 -13.03 1.03
CA PRO A 124 -5.36 -12.70 0.32
C PRO A 124 -5.21 -12.74 -1.20
N TYR A 125 -3.99 -12.67 -1.74
CA TYR A 125 -3.77 -12.84 -3.17
C TYR A 125 -3.93 -14.31 -3.58
N CYS A 126 -3.10 -15.21 -3.03
CA CYS A 126 -3.07 -16.60 -3.48
C CYS A 126 -4.00 -17.55 -2.73
N ASN A 127 -4.50 -17.19 -1.55
CA ASN A 127 -5.23 -18.09 -0.65
C ASN A 127 -4.49 -19.43 -0.41
N ARG A 128 -3.15 -19.41 -0.39
CA ARG A 128 -2.32 -20.62 -0.31
C ARG A 128 -1.29 -20.57 0.80
N SER A 129 -0.58 -19.44 0.92
CA SER A 129 0.54 -19.30 1.85
C SER A 129 0.09 -18.64 3.15
N TYR A 130 0.43 -19.24 4.28
CA TYR A 130 0.26 -18.62 5.59
C TYR A 130 1.17 -17.39 5.75
N ILE A 131 0.60 -16.28 6.21
CA ILE A 131 1.30 -15.02 6.52
C ILE A 131 1.47 -14.83 8.04
N GLU A 132 0.79 -15.66 8.82
CA GLU A 132 0.91 -15.80 10.27
C GLU A 132 1.19 -17.26 10.61
N CYS A 133 2.10 -17.53 11.55
CA CYS A 133 2.36 -18.88 12.09
C CYS A 133 2.45 -18.82 13.61
N ILE A 134 1.95 -19.85 14.31
CA ILE A 134 2.16 -20.02 15.76
C ILE A 134 3.46 -20.80 15.94
N ASP A 135 4.42 -20.25 16.69
CA ASP A 135 5.61 -20.99 17.09
C ASP A 135 5.26 -21.89 18.29
N ASN A 136 5.34 -23.21 18.09
CA ASN A 136 4.99 -24.22 19.09
C ASN A 136 5.95 -24.21 20.29
N ASN A 137 7.16 -23.68 20.14
CA ASN A 137 8.15 -23.68 21.22
C ASN A 137 8.01 -22.47 22.17
N ASP A 138 7.54 -21.33 21.66
CA ASP A 138 7.50 -20.06 22.41
C ASP A 138 6.07 -19.49 22.62
N LYS A 139 5.02 -20.20 22.19
CA LYS A 139 3.61 -19.71 22.13
C LYS A 139 3.47 -18.33 21.47
N LYS A 140 4.45 -17.92 20.66
CA LYS A 140 4.51 -16.60 20.04
C LYS A 140 4.09 -16.70 18.58
N THR A 141 3.19 -15.82 18.17
CA THR A 141 2.86 -15.66 16.76
C THR A 141 4.04 -15.06 15.99
N LEU A 142 4.58 -15.80 15.02
CA LEU A 142 5.56 -15.34 14.06
C LEU A 142 4.86 -14.81 12.81
N ILE A 143 5.10 -13.54 12.48
CA ILE A 143 4.53 -12.87 11.31
C ILE A 143 5.51 -12.95 10.13
N LYS A 144 5.22 -13.87 9.20
CA LYS A 144 5.99 -14.07 7.95
C LYS A 144 5.52 -13.18 6.81
N GLY A 145 4.29 -12.68 6.90
CA GLY A 145 3.69 -11.80 5.90
C GLY A 145 4.49 -10.52 5.67
N GLN A 146 4.38 -10.01 4.45
CA GLN A 146 4.85 -8.70 4.03
C GLN A 146 3.63 -7.80 3.77
N ILE A 147 3.87 -6.49 3.65
CA ILE A 147 2.84 -5.54 3.24
C ILE A 147 3.16 -5.08 1.83
N ASP A 148 2.28 -5.40 0.90
CA ASP A 148 2.27 -4.90 -0.47
C ASP A 148 1.44 -3.61 -0.58
N HIS A 149 1.75 -2.80 -1.58
CA HIS A 149 1.08 -1.52 -1.85
C HIS A 149 0.26 -1.65 -3.13
N PHE A 150 -1.07 -1.80 -3.04
CA PHE A 150 -1.96 -2.07 -4.17
C PHE A 150 -1.67 -1.14 -5.37
N TYR A 151 -1.70 0.17 -5.14
CA TYR A 151 -1.05 1.18 -5.96
C TYR A 151 0.42 1.30 -5.59
N SER A 152 1.29 1.12 -6.58
CA SER A 152 2.74 1.10 -6.37
C SER A 152 3.23 2.39 -5.71
N LYS A 153 3.99 2.27 -4.61
CA LYS A 153 4.64 3.40 -3.94
C LYS A 153 5.63 4.17 -4.84
N LYS A 154 6.02 3.59 -5.98
CA LYS A 154 6.87 4.24 -7.01
C LYS A 154 6.09 5.23 -7.88
N GLU A 155 4.82 4.95 -8.15
CA GLU A 155 3.99 5.87 -8.95
C GLU A 155 3.13 6.76 -8.03
N TYR A 156 2.74 6.22 -6.87
CA TYR A 156 1.83 6.83 -5.90
C TYR A 156 2.45 6.92 -4.49
N PRO A 157 3.59 7.61 -4.29
CA PRO A 157 4.25 7.65 -2.99
C PRO A 157 3.38 8.25 -1.87
N PHE A 158 2.41 9.10 -2.22
CA PHE A 158 1.45 9.67 -1.27
C PHE A 158 0.39 8.67 -0.76
N LEU A 159 0.15 7.55 -1.47
CA LEU A 159 -0.74 6.48 -1.02
C LEU A 159 -0.02 5.42 -0.18
N ALA A 160 1.29 5.54 0.03
CA ALA A 160 2.09 4.51 0.69
C ALA A 160 1.64 4.15 2.11
N LEU A 161 0.91 5.06 2.78
CA LEU A 161 0.42 4.86 4.14
C LEU A 161 -1.11 4.71 4.20
N SER A 162 -1.80 4.74 3.06
CA SER A 162 -3.25 4.57 3.00
C SER A 162 -3.63 3.14 3.33
N ARG A 163 -4.52 2.94 4.31
CA ARG A 163 -4.83 1.60 4.83
C ARG A 163 -5.38 0.65 3.77
N PHE A 164 -6.21 1.17 2.87
CA PHE A 164 -6.82 0.40 1.78
C PHE A 164 -5.87 0.21 0.59
N ASN A 165 -4.70 0.85 0.65
CA ASN A 165 -3.59 0.58 -0.25
C ASN A 165 -2.64 -0.50 0.29
N LEU A 166 -2.71 -0.85 1.58
CA LEU A 166 -1.84 -1.83 2.21
C LEU A 166 -2.49 -3.21 2.23
N ILE A 167 -1.83 -4.19 1.60
CA ILE A 167 -2.31 -5.57 1.47
C ILE A 167 -1.30 -6.51 2.14
N PRO A 168 -1.66 -7.23 3.22
CA PRO A 168 -0.80 -8.28 3.73
C PRO A 168 -0.67 -9.38 2.67
N CYS A 169 0.52 -9.90 2.43
CA CYS A 169 0.74 -10.94 1.43
C CYS A 169 1.98 -11.79 1.74
N CYS A 170 2.11 -12.93 1.06
CA CYS A 170 3.31 -13.75 1.13
C CYS A 170 4.44 -13.18 0.25
N SER A 171 5.67 -13.62 0.52
CA SER A 171 6.86 -13.23 -0.24
C SER A 171 6.73 -13.48 -1.73
N ASP A 172 6.07 -14.58 -2.13
CA ASP A 172 5.98 -14.99 -3.54
C ASP A 172 5.04 -14.07 -4.31
N CYS A 173 3.89 -13.71 -3.71
CA CYS A 173 2.95 -12.78 -4.32
C CYS A 173 3.46 -11.34 -4.30
N ASN A 174 4.18 -10.96 -3.25
CA ASN A 174 4.82 -9.65 -3.20
C ASN A 174 5.97 -9.59 -4.22
N GLY A 175 6.76 -10.66 -4.35
CA GLY A 175 8.06 -10.76 -5.03
C GLY A 175 8.08 -10.69 -6.57
N VAL A 176 9.28 -10.89 -7.12
CA VAL A 176 9.55 -10.84 -8.57
C VAL A 176 8.86 -12.04 -9.24
N GLY A 177 7.86 -11.75 -10.08
CA GLY A 177 6.93 -12.74 -10.65
C GLY A 177 5.48 -12.59 -10.17
N GLY A 178 5.26 -11.81 -9.10
CA GLY A 178 3.94 -11.41 -8.61
C GLY A 178 3.61 -9.96 -8.97
N LYS A 179 3.05 -9.22 -8.00
CA LYS A 179 2.54 -7.87 -8.25
C LYS A 179 3.61 -6.82 -8.57
N PHE A 180 4.89 -7.02 -8.22
CA PHE A 180 5.95 -6.07 -8.60
C PHE A 180 6.02 -5.77 -10.12
N MET A 181 5.49 -6.65 -10.98
CA MET A 181 5.44 -6.46 -12.44
C MET A 181 4.09 -5.91 -12.94
N ALA A 182 3.07 -5.86 -12.08
CA ALA A 182 1.70 -5.51 -12.42
C ALA A 182 1.21 -4.31 -11.59
N ASP A 183 1.29 -3.11 -12.17
CA ASP A 183 0.61 -1.95 -11.58
C ASP A 183 -0.90 -2.16 -11.67
N ALA A 184 -1.61 -1.90 -10.57
CA ALA A 184 -3.05 -2.16 -10.48
C ALA A 184 -3.85 -1.49 -11.60
N ASP A 185 -3.46 -0.27 -11.96
CA ASP A 185 -4.10 0.48 -13.05
C ASP A 185 -3.81 -0.11 -14.43
N LYS A 186 -2.62 -0.71 -14.61
CA LYS A 186 -2.20 -1.26 -15.90
C LYS A 186 -2.88 -2.58 -16.21
N TYR A 187 -3.12 -3.41 -15.19
CA TYR A 187 -3.66 -4.77 -15.33
C TYR A 187 -5.07 -4.92 -14.74
N LYS A 188 -5.75 -3.80 -14.43
CA LYS A 188 -7.12 -3.77 -13.88
C LYS A 188 -7.32 -4.75 -12.72
N LEU A 189 -6.34 -4.81 -11.83
CA LEU A 189 -6.38 -5.72 -10.70
C LEU A 189 -7.57 -5.36 -9.79
N ILE A 190 -8.18 -6.37 -9.17
CA ILE A 190 -9.22 -6.15 -8.16
C ILE A 190 -8.53 -6.01 -6.80
N ASN A 191 -8.79 -4.90 -6.11
CA ASN A 191 -8.32 -4.70 -4.75
C ASN A 191 -9.01 -5.71 -3.81
N PRO A 192 -8.29 -6.51 -2.99
CA PRO A 192 -8.91 -7.47 -2.07
C PRO A 192 -9.97 -6.90 -1.12
N TYR A 193 -9.92 -5.60 -0.80
CA TYR A 193 -10.95 -4.92 0.01
C TYR A 193 -12.28 -4.69 -0.73
N LEU A 194 -12.31 -4.88 -2.06
CA LEU A 194 -13.51 -4.76 -2.90
C LEU A 194 -14.14 -6.10 -3.25
N LEU A 195 -13.55 -7.22 -2.81
CA LEU A 195 -14.15 -8.53 -3.00
C LEU A 195 -15.27 -8.73 -2.00
N GLU A 196 -16.49 -8.94 -2.48
CA GLU A 196 -17.64 -9.29 -1.63
C GLU A 196 -17.80 -10.81 -1.49
N ASP A 197 -17.59 -11.54 -2.59
CA ASP A 197 -17.80 -12.98 -2.72
C ASP A 197 -16.79 -13.56 -3.74
N THR A 198 -16.10 -14.64 -3.36
CA THR A 198 -15.12 -15.33 -4.21
C THR A 198 -15.73 -16.43 -5.06
N ASP A 199 -16.96 -16.86 -4.75
CA ASP A 199 -17.63 -17.98 -5.42
C ASP A 199 -18.04 -17.64 -6.86
N ARG A 200 -17.99 -16.35 -7.22
CA ARG A 200 -18.31 -15.82 -8.55
C ARG A 200 -17.09 -15.58 -9.44
N ILE A 201 -15.88 -15.92 -8.98
CA ILE A 201 -14.66 -15.76 -9.78
C ILE A 201 -14.66 -16.84 -10.88
N GLN A 202 -14.93 -16.43 -12.11
CA GLN A 202 -14.88 -17.30 -13.28
C GLN A 202 -13.49 -17.24 -13.93
N PHE A 203 -12.83 -18.38 -14.03
CA PHE A 203 -11.57 -18.50 -14.76
C PHE A 203 -11.88 -18.74 -16.24
N LYS A 204 -11.50 -17.78 -17.09
CA LYS A 204 -11.53 -17.96 -18.54
C LYS A 204 -10.13 -18.34 -19.01
N MET A 205 -9.99 -19.55 -19.53
CA MET A 205 -8.78 -19.98 -20.21
C MET A 205 -9.02 -19.84 -21.72
N GLU A 206 -8.31 -18.91 -22.36
CA GLU A 206 -8.31 -18.79 -23.81
C GLU A 206 -7.23 -19.70 -24.40
N LEU A 207 -7.67 -20.79 -25.02
CA LEU A 207 -6.78 -21.70 -25.74
C LEU A 207 -6.53 -21.14 -27.14
N PHE A 208 -5.35 -20.58 -27.36
CA PHE A 208 -4.89 -20.26 -28.71
C PHE A 208 -4.50 -21.57 -29.40
N ARG A 209 -5.28 -21.99 -30.41
CA ARG A 209 -4.89 -23.08 -31.31
C ARG A 209 -3.66 -22.64 -32.10
N SER A 210 -2.47 -23.01 -31.65
CA SER A 210 -1.32 -23.12 -32.55
C SER A 210 -1.56 -24.31 -33.47
N HIS A 211 -1.50 -24.08 -34.79
CA HIS A 211 -1.33 -25.18 -35.73
C HIS A 211 -0.07 -25.96 -35.34
N PHE A 212 -0.18 -27.29 -35.41
CA PHE A 212 0.81 -28.32 -35.07
C PHE A 212 0.76 -28.85 -33.63
N GLY A 213 0.51 -30.15 -33.58
CA GLY A 213 0.44 -30.96 -32.37
C GLY A 213 1.79 -31.19 -31.70
N HIS A 214 1.70 -31.88 -30.57
CA HIS A 214 2.74 -32.21 -29.59
C HIS A 214 3.18 -31.08 -28.65
N ILE A 215 2.31 -30.88 -27.65
CA ILE A 215 2.59 -30.73 -26.21
C ILE A 215 4.05 -30.42 -25.84
N ALA A 216 4.32 -29.15 -25.54
CA ALA A 216 5.20 -28.75 -24.44
C ALA A 216 4.69 -27.41 -23.89
N HIS A 217 4.11 -27.48 -22.69
CA HIS A 217 3.47 -26.38 -21.97
C HIS A 217 4.45 -25.23 -21.69
N PHE A 218 4.11 -24.01 -22.12
CA PHE A 218 4.59 -22.78 -21.47
C PHE A 218 3.39 -21.89 -21.12
N ALA A 219 3.22 -21.68 -19.81
CA ALA A 219 2.15 -20.88 -19.23
C ALA A 219 2.56 -19.40 -19.19
N GLY A 220 1.77 -18.55 -19.84
CA GLY A 220 1.80 -17.10 -19.67
C GLY A 220 0.45 -16.63 -19.13
N CYS A 221 0.46 -16.02 -17.95
CA CYS A 221 -0.74 -15.52 -17.26
C CYS A 221 -0.87 -14.03 -17.55
N PHE A 222 -2.02 -13.58 -18.07
CA PHE A 222 -2.41 -12.18 -18.08
C PHE A 222 -3.77 -12.04 -17.39
N LEU A 223 -3.80 -11.22 -16.34
CA LEU A 223 -5.00 -10.70 -15.67
C LEU A 223 -5.48 -9.44 -16.41
#